data_AF-A0A2H6IDB0-F1
#
_entry.id   AF-A0A2H6IDB0-F1
#
_cell.length_a   1.000
_cell.length_b   1.000
_cell.length_c   1.000
_cell.angle_alpha   90.00
_cell.angle_beta   90.00
_cell.angle_gamma   90.00
#
_symmetry.space_group_name_H-M   'P 1'
#
loop_
_entity.id
_entity.type
_entity.pdbx_description
1 polymer ?
#
loop_
_entity_poly.entity_id
_entity_poly.type
_entity_poly.pdbx_seq_one_letter_code
_entity_poly.pdbx_strand_id
1 'polypeptide(L)' 'MATTRKEVDRNTVIGDIIKEMPEATKVIEKYFGNGCFTCPGINVESIAFGATMHNVDPEVVVKEINELED' A
#
# COMPACT_ATOMS: atom_id res chain seq x y z
N MET A 1 5.61 -17.21 -15.71
CA MET A 1 6.51 -17.44 -14.56
C MET A 1 5.70 -17.09 -13.34
N ALA A 2 5.46 -18.03 -12.44
CA ALA A 2 4.71 -17.74 -11.22
C ALA A 2 5.71 -17.25 -10.17
N THR A 3 6.01 -15.96 -10.19
CA THR A 3 6.59 -15.25 -9.05
C THR A 3 5.53 -15.28 -7.97
N THR A 4 5.66 -16.19 -6.98
CA THR A 4 4.80 -16.21 -5.80
C THR A 4 5.05 -14.95 -4.97
N ARG A 5 4.42 -13.85 -5.36
CA ARG A 5 4.33 -12.62 -4.58
C ARG A 5 3.49 -12.91 -3.35
N LYS A 6 3.93 -12.41 -2.20
CA LYS A 6 3.16 -12.50 -0.96
C LYS A 6 1.88 -11.68 -1.15
N GLU A 7 0.73 -12.29 -0.93
CA GLU A 7 -0.56 -11.60 -0.97
C GLU A 7 -0.55 -10.47 0.07
N VAL A 8 -0.88 -9.25 -0.37
CA VAL A 8 -0.98 -8.09 0.51
C VAL A 8 -2.33 -8.12 1.19
N ASP A 9 -2.36 -7.81 2.48
CA ASP A 9 -3.59 -7.61 3.24
C ASP A 9 -3.60 -6.23 3.91
N ARG A 10 -4.75 -5.85 4.49
CA ARG A 10 -4.94 -4.55 5.15
C ARG A 10 -3.99 -4.29 6.33
N ASN A 11 -3.39 -5.33 6.91
CA ASN A 11 -2.46 -5.23 8.03
C ASN A 11 -1.01 -5.08 7.57
N THR A 12 -0.74 -5.23 6.28
CA THR A 12 0.60 -5.11 5.70
C THR A 12 1.12 -3.68 5.84
N VAL A 13 2.39 -3.54 6.21
CA VAL A 13 3.07 -2.26 6.39
C VAL A 13 3.33 -1.62 5.03
N ILE A 14 2.96 -0.34 4.88
CA ILE A 14 3.05 0.40 3.62
C ILE A 14 4.50 0.48 3.14
N GLY A 15 5.45 0.76 4.05
CA GLY A 15 6.87 0.82 3.73
C GLY A 15 7.47 -0.50 3.26
N ASP A 16 6.94 -1.65 3.69
CA ASP A 16 7.41 -2.96 3.22
C ASP A 16 6.93 -3.23 1.80
N ILE A 17 5.66 -2.91 1.52
CA ILE A 17 5.08 -2.98 0.17
C ILE A 17 5.88 -2.14 -0.81
N ILE A 18 6.15 -0.86 -0.52
CA ILE A 18 6.87 0.01 -1.46
C ILE A 18 8.29 -0.49 -1.76
N LYS A 19 8.93 -1.18 -0.80
CA LYS A 19 10.25 -1.78 -0.99
C LYS A 19 10.21 -3.04 -1.83
N GLU A 20 9.24 -3.92 -1.58
CA GLU A 20 9.07 -5.18 -2.32
C GLU A 20 8.49 -4.93 -3.72
N MET A 21 7.68 -3.88 -3.86
CA MET A 21 6.78 -3.62 -4.98
C MET A 21 6.74 -2.11 -5.30
N PRO A 22 7.80 -1.57 -5.94
CA PRO A 22 7.89 -0.13 -6.22
C PRO A 22 6.70 0.43 -7.02
N GLU A 23 6.04 -0.39 -7.84
CA GLU A 23 4.83 -0.05 -8.59
C GLU A 23 3.63 0.27 -7.70
N ALA A 24 3.57 -0.31 -6.50
CA ALA A 24 2.52 -0.03 -5.51
C ALA A 24 2.55 1.42 -5.01
N THR A 25 3.68 2.12 -5.15
CA THR A 25 3.82 3.56 -4.84
C THR A 25 2.71 4.37 -5.51
N LYS A 26 2.36 4.07 -6.77
CA LYS A 26 1.31 4.80 -7.50
C LYS A 26 -0.08 4.61 -6.89
N VAL A 27 -0.37 3.40 -6.41
CA VAL A 27 -1.64 3.08 -5.75
C VAL A 27 -1.70 3.75 -4.38
N ILE A 28 -0.62 3.69 -3.60
CA ILE A 28 -0.51 4.38 -2.31
C ILE A 28 -0.68 5.90 -2.48
N GLU A 29 -0.01 6.51 -3.45
CA GLU A 29 -0.14 7.94 -3.75
C GLU A 29 -1.56 8.31 -4.19
N LYS A 30 -2.20 7.48 -5.02
CA LYS A 30 -3.58 7.68 -5.47
C LYS A 30 -4.57 7.76 -4.30
N TYR A 31 -4.39 6.94 -3.27
CA TYR A 31 -5.34 6.85 -2.15
C TYR A 31 -4.96 7.70 -0.93
N PHE A 32 -3.67 7.85 -0.63
CA PHE A 32 -3.19 8.57 0.57
C PHE A 32 -2.53 9.92 0.22
N GLY A 33 -2.41 10.24 -1.07
CA GLY A 33 -1.88 11.50 -1.55
C GLY A 33 -0.34 11.57 -1.57
N ASN A 34 0.16 12.57 -2.27
CA ASN A 34 1.58 12.73 -2.59
C ASN A 34 2.45 13.05 -1.35
N GLY A 35 1.81 13.51 -0.26
CA GLY A 35 2.47 13.74 1.04
C GLY A 35 2.72 12.46 1.83
N CYS A 36 2.12 11.33 1.45
CA CYS A 36 2.22 10.05 2.19
C CYS A 36 3.69 9.66 2.44
N PHE A 37 4.56 9.79 1.42
CA PHE A 37 5.98 9.42 1.52
C PHE A 37 6.83 10.38 2.38
N THR A 38 6.27 11.51 2.78
CA THR A 38 6.92 12.45 3.71
C THR A 38 6.49 12.23 5.17
N CYS A 39 5.46 11.39 5.39
CA CYS A 39 5.06 10.99 6.73
C CYS A 39 6.12 10.06 7.34
N PRO A 40 6.69 10.37 8.52
CA PRO A 40 7.62 9.46 9.20
C PRO A 40 6.96 8.11 9.54
N GLY A 41 5.63 8.07 9.64
CA GLY A 41 4.84 6.88 9.93
C GLY A 41 4.77 5.85 8.79
N ILE A 42 5.05 6.23 7.53
CA ILE A 42 4.82 5.32 6.38
C ILE A 42 5.59 3.99 6.47
N ASN A 43 6.74 3.99 7.13
CA ASN A 43 7.58 2.80 7.31
C ASN A 43 7.10 1.85 8.42
N VAL A 44 6.07 2.23 9.18
CA VAL A 44 5.53 1.46 10.31
C VAL A 44 4.01 1.34 10.29
N GLU A 45 3.32 2.17 9.51
CA GLU A 45 1.87 2.18 9.37
C GLU A 45 1.38 1.08 8.43
N SER A 46 0.27 0.44 8.80
CA SER A 46 -0.43 -0.51 7.93
C SER A 46 -1.32 0.21 6.92
N ILE A 47 -1.71 -0.51 5.85
CA ILE A 47 -2.71 -0.01 4.89
C ILE A 47 -4.00 0.40 5.61
N ALA A 48 -4.49 -0.40 6.56
CA ALA A 48 -5.69 -0.10 7.34
C ALA A 48 -5.59 1.22 8.11
N PHE A 49 -4.42 1.51 8.68
CA PHE A 49 -4.21 2.77 9.39
C PHE A 49 -4.20 3.95 8.42
N GLY A 50 -3.41 3.86 7.34
CA GLY A 50 -3.38 4.91 6.31
C GLY A 50 -4.76 5.18 5.72
N ALA A 51 -5.52 4.11 5.42
CA ALA A 51 -6.89 4.22 4.92
C ALA A 51 -7.81 4.92 5.92
N THR A 52 -7.71 4.62 7.22
CA THR A 52 -8.48 5.30 8.26
C THR A 52 -8.15 6.80 8.33
N MET A 53 -6.87 7.16 8.28
CA MET A 53 -6.41 8.56 8.35
C MET A 53 -6.87 9.39 7.14
N HIS A 54 -7.04 8.74 5.99
CA HIS A 54 -7.43 9.38 4.73
C HIS A 54 -8.90 9.14 4.36
N ASN A 55 -9.69 8.54 5.24
CA ASN A 55 -11.11 8.22 5.04
C ASN A 55 -11.37 7.39 3.76
N VAL A 56 -10.50 6.41 3.52
CA VAL A 56 -10.52 5.45 2.41
C VAL A 56 -10.86 4.05 2.96
N ASP A 57 -11.49 3.20 2.14
CA ASP A 57 -11.67 1.79 2.46
C ASP A 57 -10.35 1.03 2.23
N PRO A 58 -9.74 0.39 3.24
CA PRO A 58 -8.49 -0.35 3.04
C PRO A 58 -8.62 -1.49 2.03
N GLU A 59 -9.79 -2.09 1.86
CA GLU A 59 -9.97 -3.24 0.96
C GLU A 59 -9.82 -2.83 -0.51
N VAL A 60 -10.20 -1.59 -0.87
CA VAL A 60 -9.99 -1.12 -2.26
C VAL A 60 -8.51 -0.91 -2.56
N VAL A 61 -7.72 -0.47 -1.57
CA VAL A 61 -6.29 -0.26 -1.70
C VAL A 61 -5.58 -1.61 -1.84
N VAL A 62 -5.90 -2.57 -0.96
CA VAL A 62 -5.35 -3.93 -0.99
C VAL A 62 -5.66 -4.60 -2.32
N LYS A 63 -6.90 -4.52 -2.78
CA LYS A 63 -7.32 -5.10 -4.05
C LYS A 63 -6.52 -4.53 -5.21
N GLU A 64 -6.43 -3.20 -5.32
CA GLU A 64 -5.70 -2.58 -6.43
C GLU A 64 -4.21 -2.92 -6.40
N ILE A 65 -3.59 -3.02 -5.22
CA ILE A 65 -2.20 -3.46 -5.08
C ILE A 65 -2.01 -4.91 -5.55
N ASN A 66 -2.91 -5.82 -5.17
CA ASN A 66 -2.85 -7.22 -5.58
C ASN A 66 -3.18 -7.42 -7.08
N GLU A 67 -3.86 -6.46 -7.72
CA GLU A 67 -4.13 -6.43 -9.17
C GLU A 67 -2.98 -5.83 -9.99
N LEU A 68 -1.91 -5.32 -9.36
CA LEU A 68 -0.69 -4.91 -10.06
C LEU A 68 0.03 -6.17 -10.57
N GLU A 69 -0.30 -6.60 -11.78
CA GLU A 69 0.45 -7.64 -12.50
C GLU A 69 1.88 -7.15 -12.82
N ASP A 70 2.85 -8.09 -12.79
CA ASP A 70 4.28 -7.87 -13.11
C ASP A 70 4.50 -7.26 -14.51
#